data_AF-A0A7X6CDZ6-F1
#
_entry.id   AF-A0A7X6CDZ6-F1
#
_cell.length_a   1.000
_cell.length_b   1.000
_cell.length_c   1.000
_cell.angle_alpha   90.00
_cell.angle_beta   90.00
_cell.angle_gamma   90.00
#
_symmetry.space_group_name_H-M   'P 1'
#
loop_
_entity.id
_entity.type
_entity.pdbx_description
1 polymer ?
#
loop_
_entity_poly.entity_id
_entity_poly.type
_entity_poly.pdbx_seq_one_letter_code
_entity_poly.pdbx_strand_id
1 'polypeptide(L)' 'MVDKNWKTDEDKQIFRLEVHRDLIGWVIQELERVNINSQRTINNDPNGDVLIINPEDAPKVQEIIRDIQRKFNG' A
#
# COMPACT_ATOMS: atom_id res chain seq x y z
N MET A 1 0.61 14.44 13.79
CA MET A 1 1.39 14.57 12.53
C MET A 1 2.86 14.53 12.91
N VAL A 2 3.66 13.71 12.24
CA VAL A 2 5.11 13.69 12.48
C VAL A 2 5.67 14.97 11.85
N ASP A 3 6.14 15.91 12.67
CA ASP A 3 6.89 17.08 12.21
C ASP A 3 8.22 16.58 11.63
N LYS A 4 8.23 16.28 10.34
CA LYS A 4 9.45 15.95 9.60
C LYS A 4 10.00 17.24 9.01
N ASN A 5 11.21 17.60 9.43
CA ASN A 5 11.92 18.78 8.95
C ASN A 5 12.55 18.47 7.57
N TRP A 6 11.72 18.53 6.52
CA TRP A 6 12.13 18.25 5.14
C TRP A 6 13.18 19.25 4.66
N LYS A 7 14.39 18.80 4.33
CA LYS A 7 15.47 19.69 3.87
C LYS A 7 15.53 19.79 2.36
N THR A 8 15.13 18.74 1.65
CA THR A 8 15.17 18.68 0.18
C THR A 8 13.89 18.08 -0.41
N ASP A 9 13.70 18.24 -1.72
CA ASP A 9 12.63 17.55 -2.44
C ASP A 9 12.88 16.03 -2.51
N GLU A 10 14.14 15.61 -2.47
CA GLU A 10 14.52 14.20 -2.33
C GLU A 10 14.01 13.61 -1.00
N ASP A 11 14.11 14.34 0.12
CA ASP A 11 13.59 13.87 1.41
C ASP A 11 12.08 13.62 1.36
N LYS A 12 11.33 14.51 0.68
CA LYS A 12 9.88 14.35 0.47
C LYS A 12 9.58 13.13 -0.40
N GLN A 13 10.38 12.88 -1.43
CA GLN A 13 10.22 11.73 -2.30
C GLN A 13 10.49 10.43 -1.55
N ILE A 14 11.60 10.35 -0.80
CA ILE A 14 11.94 9.21 0.06
C ILE A 14 10.78 8.90 1.00
N PHE A 15 10.24 9.92 1.67
CA PHE A 15 9.12 9.69 2.58
C PHE A 15 7.86 9.17 1.90
N ARG A 16 7.50 9.70 0.72
CA ARG A 16 6.35 9.18 -0.03
C ARG A 16 6.56 7.72 -0.39
N LEU A 17 7.78 7.33 -0.76
CA LEU A 17 8.12 5.94 -1.05
C LEU A 17 8.08 5.06 0.22
N GLU A 18 8.53 5.56 1.37
CA GLU A 18 8.43 4.86 2.66
C GLU A 18 6.97 4.60 3.04
N VAL A 19 6.13 5.64 2.98
CA VAL A 19 4.69 5.52 3.27
C VAL A 19 4.01 4.54 2.31
N HIS A 20 4.35 4.60 1.02
CA HIS A 20 3.83 3.67 0.03
C HIS A 20 4.23 2.23 0.31
N ARG A 21 5.52 1.99 0.61
CA ARG A 21 6.05 0.67 0.99
C ARG A 21 5.30 0.10 2.19
N ASP A 22 5.12 0.90 3.24
CA ASP A 22 4.49 0.46 4.49
C ASP A 22 3.00 0.17 4.28
N LEU A 23 2.29 1.03 3.52
CA LEU A 23 0.88 0.82 3.16
C LEU A 23 0.68 -0.51 2.42
N ILE A 24 1.51 -0.81 1.43
CA ILE A 24 1.41 -2.06 0.67
C ILE A 24 1.73 -3.26 1.54
N GLY A 25 2.73 -3.15 2.43
CA GLY A 25 3.01 -4.18 3.41
C GLY A 25 1.79 -4.51 4.26
N TRP A 26 1.04 -3.51 4.72
CA TRP A 26 -0.21 -3.72 5.46
C TRP A 26 -1.31 -4.36 4.62
N VAL A 27 -1.49 -3.94 3.37
CA VAL A 27 -2.49 -4.55 2.47
C VAL A 27 -2.20 -6.03 2.27
N ILE A 28 -0.95 -6.40 1.96
CA ILE A 28 -0.54 -7.81 1.77
C ILE A 28 -0.82 -8.63 3.03
N GLN A 29 -0.48 -8.09 4.21
CA GLN A 29 -0.75 -8.78 5.49
C GLN A 29 -2.24 -9.02 5.72
N GLU A 30 -3.10 -8.05 5.41
CA GLU A 30 -4.56 -8.25 5.54
C GLU A 30 -5.10 -9.25 4.53
N LEU A 31 -4.55 -9.30 3.31
CA LEU A 31 -4.92 -10.31 2.30
C LEU A 31 -4.51 -11.72 2.72
N GLU A 32 -3.28 -11.89 3.23
CA GLU A 32 -2.81 -13.16 3.77
C GLU A 32 -3.73 -13.67 4.89
N ARG A 33 -4.17 -12.78 5.79
CA ARG A 33 -5.09 -13.14 6.89
C ARG A 33 -6.44 -13.68 6.41
N VAL A 34 -6.93 -13.23 5.26
CA VAL A 34 -8.18 -13.72 4.66
C VAL A 34 -7.96 -14.81 3.62
N ASN A 35 -6.75 -15.38 3.55
CA ASN A 35 -6.32 -16.40 2.58
C ASN A 35 -6.45 -15.97 1.10
N ILE A 36 -6.31 -14.68 0.81
CA ILE A 36 -6.23 -14.18 -0.57
C ILE A 36 -4.77 -14.22 -0.99
N ASN A 37 -4.47 -15.04 -2.01
CA ASN A 37 -3.13 -15.08 -2.58
C ASN A 37 -2.86 -13.76 -3.31
N SER A 38 -1.71 -13.16 -3.03
CA SER A 38 -1.34 -11.90 -3.66
C SER A 38 0.16 -11.85 -3.96
N GLN A 39 0.51 -11.25 -5.08
CA GLN A 39 1.90 -11.04 -5.47
C GLN A 39 2.15 -9.57 -5.73
N ARG A 40 3.16 -9.03 -5.04
CA ARG A 40 3.71 -7.70 -5.32
C ARG A 40 4.69 -7.80 -6.49
N THR A 41 4.57 -6.91 -7.46
CA THR A 41 5.58 -6.77 -8.52
C THR A 41 6.92 -6.28 -7.97
N ILE A 42 8.00 -6.66 -8.64
CA ILE A 42 9.35 -6.16 -8.36
C ILE A 42 9.74 -5.11 -9.40
N ASN A 43 10.60 -4.16 -9.00
CA ASN A 43 11.05 -2.96 -9.74
C ASN A 43 10.12 -1.74 -9.66
N ASN A 44 10.72 -0.54 -9.81
CA ASN A 44 10.04 0.75 -9.89
C ASN A 44 9.23 0.85 -11.19
N ASP A 45 8.06 0.22 -11.25
CA ASP A 45 7.09 0.49 -12.30
C ASP A 45 6.60 1.95 -12.14
N PRO A 46 6.60 2.77 -13.21
CA PRO A 46 6.11 4.14 -13.15
C PRO A 46 4.62 4.25 -12.77
N ASN A 47 3.85 3.17 -12.91
CA ASN A 47 2.46 3.08 -12.48
C ASN A 47 2.30 2.64 -11.02
N GLY A 48 3.41 2.39 -10.29
CA GLY A 48 3.43 1.94 -8.90
C GLY A 48 3.43 0.42 -8.75
N ASP A 49 3.42 -0.05 -7.51
CA ASP A 49 3.34 -1.47 -7.20
C ASP A 49 2.00 -2.07 -7.68
N VAL A 50 2.06 -3.11 -8.49
CA VAL A 50 0.87 -3.87 -8.93
C VAL A 50 0.67 -5.04 -7.98
N LEU A 51 -0.53 -5.12 -7.42
CA LEU A 51 -0.99 -6.26 -6.64
C LEU A 51 -1.76 -7.21 -7.56
N ILE A 52 -1.20 -8.39 -7.82
CA ILE A 52 -1.86 -9.43 -8.60
C ILE A 52 -2.73 -10.25 -7.65
N ILE A 53 -4.03 -10.35 -7.96
CA ILE A 53 -5.05 -11.11 -7.23
C ILE A 53 -5.90 -11.92 -8.20
N ASN A 54 -6.64 -12.91 -7.71
CA ASN A 54 -7.65 -13.56 -8.53
C ASN A 54 -8.84 -12.59 -8.78
N PRO A 55 -9.48 -12.62 -9.96
CA PRO A 55 -10.61 -11.74 -10.27
C PRO A 55 -11.77 -11.81 -9.27
N GLU A 56 -12.05 -13.00 -8.73
CA GLU A 56 -13.09 -13.25 -7.73
C GLU A 56 -12.85 -12.55 -6.38
N ASP A 57 -11.59 -12.29 -6.05
CA ASP A 57 -11.18 -11.67 -4.78
C ASP A 57 -11.25 -10.13 -4.85
N ALA A 58 -11.39 -9.56 -6.05
CA ALA A 58 -11.34 -8.11 -6.28
C ALA A 58 -12.33 -7.30 -5.43
N PRO A 59 -13.61 -7.69 -5.26
CA PRO A 59 -14.53 -6.95 -4.40
C PRO A 59 -14.07 -6.91 -2.94
N LYS A 60 -13.53 -8.03 -2.43
CA LYS A 60 -13.09 -8.16 -1.04
C LYS A 60 -11.81 -7.38 -0.79
N VAL A 61 -10.88 -7.39 -1.74
CA VAL A 61 -9.66 -6.56 -1.69
C VAL A 61 -10.01 -5.07 -1.66
N GLN A 62 -10.99 -4.62 -2.44
CA GLN A 62 -11.45 -3.22 -2.40
C GLN A 62 -12.01 -2.84 -1.03
N GLU A 63 -12.76 -3.72 -0.39
CA GLU A 63 -13.31 -3.49 0.95
C GLU A 63 -12.19 -3.34 1.99
N ILE A 64 -11.21 -4.25 1.99
CA ILE A 64 -10.04 -4.19 2.87
C ILE A 64 -9.30 -2.86 2.71
N ILE A 65 -9.05 -2.42 1.47
CA ILE A 65 -8.39 -1.13 1.21
C ILE A 65 -9.21 0.04 1.76
N ARG A 66 -10.53 0.03 1.58
CA ARG A 66 -11.41 1.07 2.12
C ARG A 66 -11.38 1.10 3.65
N ASP A 67 -11.37 -0.05 4.30
CA ASP A 67 -11.33 -0.13 5.76
C ASP A 67 -9.99 0.34 6.32
N ILE A 68 -8.88 0.02 5.66
CA ILE A 68 -7.56 0.58 5.98
C ILE A 68 -7.60 2.11 5.85
N GLN A 69 -8.14 2.65 4.74
CA GLN A 69 -8.25 4.09 4.56
C GLN A 69 -9.11 4.76 5.64
N ARG A 70 -10.26 4.19 5.99
CA ARG A 70 -11.11 4.70 7.07
C ARG A 70 -10.38 4.71 8.41
N LYS A 71 -9.61 3.66 8.71
CA LYS A 71 -8.91 3.51 9.99
C LYS A 71 -7.80 4.54 10.18
N PHE A 72 -7.08 4.90 9.12
CA PHE A 72 -5.90 5.76 9.22
C PHE A 72 -6.10 7.20 8.74
N ASN A 73 -7.09 7.44 7.88
CA ASN A 73 -7.37 8.76 7.30
C ASN A 73 -8.78 9.31 7.63
N GLY A 74 -9.63 8.52 8.29
CA GLY A 74 -11.00 8.90 8.69
C GLY A 74 -11.07 9.67 10.00
#